data_AF-A0A0F3RM82-F1
#
_entry.id   AF-A0A0F3RM82-F1
#
_cell.length_a   1.000
_cell.length_b   1.000
_cell.length_c   1.000
_cell.angle_alpha   90.00
_cell.angle_beta   90.00
_cell.angle_gamma   90.00
#
_symmetry.space_group_name_H-M   'P 1'
#
loop_
_entity.id
_entity.type
_entity.pdbx_description
1 polymer ?
#
loop_
_entity_poly.entity_id
_entity_poly.type
_entity_poly.pdbx_seq_one_letter_code
_entity_poly.pdbx_strand_id
1 'polypeptide(L)' 'MIDFYSESLINKLFRSKVQRLINNDITLVNSKYKDGTTALSVSLKYKNLPIAEILLNNGANVNAQDNDGQTALHLVVV' A
#
# COMPACT_ATOMS: atom_id res chain seq x y z
N MET A 1 16.82 -16.36 13.26
CA MET A 1 17.58 -15.26 12.62
C MET A 1 17.28 -15.34 11.14
N ILE A 2 16.33 -14.53 10.66
CA ILE A 2 16.08 -14.38 9.22
C ILE A 2 17.23 -13.48 8.76
N ASP A 3 18.08 -13.99 7.87
CA ASP A 3 19.21 -13.23 7.37
C ASP A 3 18.73 -12.16 6.38
N PHE A 4 19.55 -11.13 6.18
CA PHE A 4 19.26 -10.03 5.26
C PHE A 4 18.82 -10.49 3.86
N TYR A 5 19.34 -11.65 3.41
CA TYR A 5 19.01 -12.25 2.12
C TYR A 5 17.56 -12.75 2.06
N SER A 6 17.07 -13.41 3.10
CA SER A 6 15.69 -13.88 3.16
C SER A 6 14.70 -12.72 3.28
N GLU A 7 15.00 -11.65 4.03
CA GLU A 7 14.17 -10.43 4.04
C GLU A 7 14.11 -9.75 2.65
N SER A 8 15.26 -9.63 1.97
CA SER A 8 15.34 -9.04 0.62
C SER A 8 14.53 -9.84 -0.42
N LEU A 9 14.63 -11.17 -0.37
CA LEU A 9 13.89 -12.06 -1.27
C LEU A 9 12.38 -11.99 -1.00
N ILE A 10 11.97 -12.03 0.27
CA ILE A 10 10.57 -11.92 0.68
C ILE A 10 9.99 -10.59 0.18
N ASN A 11 10.70 -9.48 0.39
CA ASN A 11 10.28 -8.16 -0.10
C ASN A 11 10.13 -8.12 -1.63
N LYS A 12 11.08 -8.71 -2.37
CA LYS A 12 11.03 -8.79 -3.84
C LYS A 12 9.82 -9.61 -4.32
N LEU A 13 9.54 -10.74 -3.67
CA LEU A 13 8.41 -11.59 -3.99
C LEU A 13 7.07 -10.87 -3.77
N PHE A 14 6.90 -10.20 -2.63
CA PHE A 14 5.70 -9.45 -2.31
C PHE A 14 5.49 -8.27 -3.27
N ARG A 15 6.54 -7.50 -3.58
CA ARG A 15 6.49 -6.42 -4.59
C ARG A 15 5.98 -6.95 -5.94
N SER A 16 6.54 -8.07 -6.42
CA SER A 16 6.13 -8.69 -7.69
C SER A 16 4.67 -9.13 -7.70
N LYS A 17 4.19 -9.72 -6.60
CA LYS A 17 2.78 -10.13 -6.49
C LYS A 17 1.83 -8.93 -6.53
N VAL A 18 2.15 -7.85 -5.81
CA VAL A 18 1.33 -6.62 -5.82
C VAL A 18 1.30 -6.00 -7.22
N GLN A 19 2.45 -5.89 -7.88
CA GLN A 19 2.51 -5.35 -9.24
C GLN A 19 1.69 -6.19 -10.22
N ARG A 20 1.72 -7.52 -10.11
CA ARG A 20 0.88 -8.40 -10.95
C ARG A 20 -0.61 -8.15 -10.75
N LEU A 21 -1.06 -7.94 -9.51
CA LEU A 21 -2.47 -7.64 -9.22
C LEU A 21 -2.88 -6.31 -9.84
N ILE A 22 -2.06 -5.27 -9.67
CA ILE A 22 -2.32 -3.93 -10.24
C ILE A 22 -2.32 -3.97 -11.78
N ASN A 23 -1.41 -4.72 -12.39
CA ASN A 23 -1.36 -4.86 -13.85
C ASN A 23 -2.58 -5.59 -14.41
N ASN A 24 -3.16 -6.52 -13.64
CA ASN A 24 -4.38 -7.21 -14.03
C ASN A 24 -5.61 -6.31 -13.91
N ASP A 25 -5.65 -5.43 -12.90
CA ASP A 25 -6.73 -4.49 -12.68
C ASP A 25 -6.21 -3.22 -11.96
N ILE A 26 -6.02 -2.15 -12.72
CA ILE A 26 -5.51 -0.87 -12.22
C ILE A 26 -6.48 -0.20 -11.23
N THR A 27 -7.78 -0.54 -11.27
CA THR A 27 -8.78 0.06 -10.39
C THR A 27 -8.53 -0.28 -8.91
N LEU A 28 -7.87 -1.41 -8.65
CA LEU A 28 -7.51 -1.88 -7.31
C LEU A 28 -6.64 -0.88 -6.53
N VAL A 29 -5.87 -0.04 -7.21
CA VAL A 29 -4.98 0.96 -6.58
C VAL A 29 -5.76 1.94 -5.70
N ASN A 30 -6.98 2.29 -6.12
CA ASN A 30 -7.83 3.28 -5.44
C ASN A 30 -9.08 2.67 -4.81
N SER A 31 -9.22 1.34 -4.84
CA SER A 31 -10.32 0.65 -4.19
C SER A 31 -10.33 0.92 -2.69
N LYS A 32 -11.52 1.18 -2.17
CA LYS A 32 -11.76 1.39 -0.74
C LYS A 32 -12.21 0.11 -0.06
N TYR A 33 -11.74 -0.12 1.15
CA TYR A 33 -12.31 -1.11 2.05
C TYR A 33 -13.60 -0.58 2.70
N LYS A 34 -14.25 -1.40 3.53
CA LYS A 34 -15.56 -1.06 4.15
C LYS A 34 -15.52 0.20 5.00
N ASP A 35 -14.39 0.47 5.63
CA ASP A 35 -14.14 1.66 6.45
C ASP A 35 -13.65 2.86 5.62
N GLY A 36 -13.59 2.75 4.29
CA GLY A 36 -13.12 3.79 3.40
C GLY A 36 -11.59 3.84 3.23
N THR A 37 -10.84 3.02 3.96
CA THR A 37 -9.37 2.96 3.83
C THR A 37 -8.95 2.44 2.46
N THR A 38 -7.78 2.85 2.00
CA THR A 38 -7.20 2.39 0.73
C THR A 38 -5.96 1.54 0.99
N ALA A 39 -5.50 0.82 -0.02
CA ALA A 39 -4.23 0.10 0.07
C ALA A 39 -3.06 1.04 0.44
N LEU A 40 -3.10 2.30 -0.01
CA LEU A 40 -2.09 3.30 0.33
C LEU A 40 -2.13 3.64 1.83
N SER A 41 -3.31 3.92 2.37
CA SER A 41 -3.46 4.30 3.79
C SER A 41 -3.04 3.16 4.73
N VAL A 42 -3.40 1.92 4.38
CA VAL A 42 -2.96 0.73 5.12
C VAL A 42 -1.44 0.54 5.03
N SER A 43 -0.85 0.67 3.83
CA SER A 43 0.60 0.49 3.65
C SER A 43 1.42 1.49 4.48
N LEU A 44 0.96 2.74 4.59
CA LEU A 44 1.63 3.78 5.36
C LEU A 44 1.46 3.58 6.87
N LYS A 45 0.25 3.23 7.32
CA LYS A 45 -0.03 2.87 8.73
C LYS A 45 0.90 1.77 9.26
N TYR A 46 1.20 0.77 8.42
CA TYR A 46 2.11 -0.33 8.77
C TYR A 46 3.56 -0.12 8.30
N LYS A 47 3.94 1.09 7.88
CA LYS A 47 5.30 1.45 7.42
C LYS A 47 5.85 0.56 6.30
N ASN A 48 4.96 0.00 5.48
CA ASN A 48 5.34 -0.80 4.31
C ASN A 48 5.63 0.10 3.11
N LEU A 49 6.74 0.84 3.20
CA LEU A 49 7.22 1.77 2.18
C LEU A 49 7.36 1.12 0.79
N PRO A 50 7.87 -0.12 0.65
CA PRO A 50 7.90 -0.83 -0.63
C PRO A 50 6.57 -0.89 -1.38
N ILE A 51 5.48 -1.15 -0.66
CA ILE A 51 4.14 -1.24 -1.26
C ILE A 51 3.56 0.15 -1.47
N ALA A 52 3.79 1.09 -0.54
CA ALA A 52 3.38 2.48 -0.71
C ALA A 52 3.98 3.09 -1.99
N GLU A 53 5.27 2.87 -2.25
CA GLU A 53 5.95 3.30 -3.48
C GLU A 53 5.28 2.73 -4.74
N ILE A 54 4.99 1.43 -4.75
CA ILE A 54 4.31 0.79 -5.88
C ILE A 54 2.94 1.45 -6.12
N LEU A 55 2.15 1.63 -5.07
CA LEU A 55 0.82 2.23 -5.18
C LEU A 55 0.88 3.67 -5.69
N LEU A 56 1.81 4.49 -5.16
CA LEU A 56 2.03 5.87 -5.60
C LEU A 56 2.45 5.95 -7.08
N ASN A 57 3.37 5.08 -7.49
CA ASN A 57 3.82 5.00 -8.89
C ASN A 57 2.72 4.55 -9.84
N ASN A 58 1.66 3.90 -9.34
CA ASN A 58 0.50 3.47 -10.12
C ASN A 58 -0.73 4.38 -9.92
N GLY A 59 -0.56 5.61 -9.41
CA GLY A 59 -1.62 6.62 -9.36
C GLY A 59 -2.57 6.50 -8.16
N ALA A 60 -2.08 6.02 -7.02
CA ALA A 60 -2.84 6.06 -5.78
C ALA A 60 -3.22 7.49 -5.37
N ASN A 61 -4.49 7.70 -5.05
CA ASN A 61 -5.02 8.96 -4.57
C ASN A 61 -4.55 9.21 -3.14
N VAL A 62 -3.54 10.06 -3.00
CA VAL A 62 -2.96 10.48 -1.71
C VAL A 62 -3.95 11.20 -0.80
N ASN A 63 -5.00 11.79 -1.37
CA ASN A 63 -6.04 12.54 -0.66
C ASN A 63 -7.28 11.69 -0.36
N ALA A 64 -7.25 10.39 -0.65
CA ALA A 64 -8.37 9.51 -0.33
C ALA A 64 -8.58 9.51 1.20
N GLN A 65 -9.82 9.82 1.59
CA GLN A 65 -10.25 9.79 2.99
C GLN A 65 -10.99 8.48 3.30
N ASP A 66 -10.75 7.96 4.51
CA ASP A 66 -11.59 6.95 5.12
C ASP A 66 -12.92 7.54 5.61
N ASN A 67 -13.75 6.72 6.25
CA ASN A 67 -15.08 7.14 6.72
C ASN A 67 -15.02 8.16 7.87
N ASP A 68 -13.87 8.27 8.55
CA ASP A 68 -13.63 9.27 9.60
C ASP A 68 -13.02 10.57 9.03
N GLY A 69 -12.84 10.66 7.71
CA GLY A 69 -12.21 11.79 7.05
C GLY A 69 -10.68 11.78 7.09
N GLN A 70 -10.05 10.70 7.58
CA GLN A 70 -8.61 10.60 7.70
C GLN A 70 -7.99 10.20 6.36
N THR A 71 -6.95 10.94 5.96
CA THR A 71 -6.10 10.57 4.82
C THR A 71 -5.01 9.59 5.23
N ALA A 72 -4.34 8.99 4.26
CA ALA A 72 -3.19 8.11 4.50
C ALA A 72 -2.11 8.76 5.38
N LEU A 73 -1.91 10.08 5.30
CA LEU A 73 -0.93 10.80 6.11
C LEU A 73 -1.37 10.98 7.57
N HIS A 74 -2.67 11.15 7.84
CA HIS A 74 -3.20 11.20 9.20
C HIS A 74 -2.91 9.89 9.96
N LEU A 75 -2.95 8.75 9.25
CA LEU A 75 -2.71 7.43 9.83
C LEU A 75 -1.23 7.12 10.13
N VAL A 76 -0.29 7.97 9.71
CA VAL A 76 1.16 7.76 9.95
C VAL A 76 1.60 8.32 11.31
N VAL A 77 0.86 9.29 11.84
CA VAL A 77 1.20 10.01 13.08
C VAL A 77 0.54 9.42 14.33
N VAL A 78 -0.35 8.44 14.15
CA VAL A 78 -0.99 7.65 15.23
C VAL A 78 -0.16 6.41 15.55
#